data_AF-A0A817U918-F1
#
_entry.id   AF-A0A817U918-F1
#
_cell.length_a   1.000
_cell.length_b   1.000
_cell.length_c   1.000
_cell.angle_alpha   90.00
_cell.angle_beta   90.00
_cell.angle_gamma   90.00
#
_symmetry.space_group_name_H-M   'P 1'
#
loop_
_entity.id
_entity.type
_entity.pdbx_description
1 polymer ?
#
loop_
_entity_poly.entity_id
_entity_poly.type
_entity_poly.pdbx_seq_one_letter_code
_entity_poly.pdbx_strand_id
1 'polypeptide(L)' 'MAGAYDTEEQRIIDRITCIAFREARDAGATFINRQWIAEKIHRSVRFVTDWRKKQYDQCFANYSNAGPKLKL' A
#
# COMPACT_ATOMS: atom_id res chain seq x y z
N MET A 1 10.03 8.34 19.98
CA MET A 1 8.57 8.13 20.00
C MET A 1 8.24 7.06 18.96
N ALA A 2 8.40 5.79 19.34
CA ALA A 2 8.10 4.63 18.49
C ALA A 2 7.21 3.71 19.34
N GLY A 3 5.98 3.43 18.92
CA GLY A 3 5.13 2.57 19.76
C GLY A 3 3.65 2.42 19.42
N ALA A 4 3.16 3.06 18.37
CA ALA A 4 1.83 2.80 17.78
C ALA A 4 2.01 3.26 16.32
N TYR A 5 1.68 2.56 15.23
CA TYR A 5 0.45 1.91 14.84
C TYR A 5 0.75 0.96 13.64
N ASP A 6 1.71 0.03 13.76
CA ASP A 6 1.99 -0.92 12.66
C ASP A 6 0.97 -2.07 12.63
N THR A 7 -0.30 -1.71 12.50
CA THR A 7 -1.41 -2.66 12.37
C THR A 7 -1.49 -3.17 10.94
N GLU A 8 -2.06 -4.36 10.75
CA GLU A 8 -2.28 -4.89 9.40
C GLU A 8 -3.24 -3.98 8.60
N GLU A 9 -4.19 -3.33 9.28
CA GLU A 9 -5.08 -2.32 8.69
C GLU A 9 -4.29 -1.12 8.14
N GLN A 10 -3.36 -0.56 8.93
CA GLN A 10 -2.52 0.54 8.48
C GLN A 10 -1.65 0.10 7.29
N ARG A 11 -1.10 -1.11 7.33
CA ARG A 11 -0.34 -1.67 6.21
C ARG A 11 -1.19 -1.80 4.96
N ILE A 12 -2.47 -2.15 5.06
CA ILE A 12 -3.40 -2.21 3.92
C ILE A 12 -3.64 -0.81 3.34
N ILE A 13 -3.89 0.19 4.18
CA ILE A 13 -4.05 1.58 3.77
C ILE A 13 -2.78 2.08 3.05
N ASP A 14 -1.61 1.81 3.63
CA ASP A 14 -0.31 2.19 3.05
C ASP A 14 -0.10 1.54 1.66
N ARG A 15 -0.57 0.29 1.47
CA ARG A 15 -0.51 -0.42 0.18
C ARG A 15 -1.41 0.22 -0.86
N ILE A 16 -2.68 0.48 -0.51
CA ILE A 16 -3.65 1.14 -1.40
C ILE A 16 -3.10 2.51 -1.83
N THR A 17 -2.55 3.25 -0.89
CA THR A 17 -1.96 4.56 -1.12
C THR A 17 -0.75 4.49 -2.08
N CYS A 18 0.14 3.50 -1.91
CA CYS A 18 1.26 3.27 -2.83
C CYS A 18 0.81 3.05 -4.29
N ILE A 19 -0.34 2.39 -4.48
CA ILE A 19 -0.88 2.05 -5.80
C ILE A 19 -1.48 3.27 -6.45
N ALA A 20 -2.31 4.03 -5.73
CA ALA A 20 -2.87 5.27 -6.23
C ALA A 20 -1.76 6.23 -6.71
N PHE A 21 -0.66 6.33 -5.96
CA PHE A 21 0.49 7.14 -6.38
C PHE A 21 1.24 6.55 -7.57
N ARG A 22 1.32 5.22 -7.69
CA ARG A 22 1.88 4.58 -8.87
C ARG A 22 1.03 4.87 -10.11
N GLU A 23 -0.29 4.75 -10.03
CA GLU A 23 -1.20 5.07 -11.13
C GLU A 23 -1.10 6.54 -11.51
N ALA A 24 -1.08 7.46 -10.54
CA ALA A 24 -0.89 8.88 -10.80
C ALA A 24 0.44 9.16 -11.52
N ARG A 25 1.53 8.49 -11.12
CA ARG A 25 2.82 8.59 -11.82
C ARG A 25 2.73 8.09 -13.24
N ASP A 26 2.14 6.91 -13.42
CA ASP A 26 2.01 6.25 -14.73
C ASP A 26 1.05 7.06 -15.65
N ALA A 27 0.12 7.85 -15.08
CA ALA A 27 -0.74 8.82 -15.76
C ALA A 27 -0.06 10.18 -16.07
N GLY A 28 1.22 10.36 -15.71
CA GLY A 28 2.01 11.53 -16.08
C GLY A 28 2.51 12.39 -14.91
N ALA A 29 2.18 12.05 -13.65
CA ALA A 29 2.75 12.72 -12.48
C ALA A 29 4.19 12.25 -12.20
N THR A 30 5.11 12.58 -13.11
CA THR A 30 6.50 12.10 -13.12
C THR A 30 7.33 12.47 -11.88
N PHE A 31 6.90 13.50 -11.12
CA PHE A 31 7.54 13.88 -9.85
C PHE A 31 7.36 12.83 -8.74
N ILE A 32 6.36 11.95 -8.86
CA ILE A 32 6.08 10.90 -7.89
C ILE A 32 7.17 9.83 -8.01
N ASN A 33 8.14 9.87 -7.10
CA ASN A 33 9.18 8.87 -6.97
C ASN A 33 9.02 8.06 -5.68
N ARG A 34 9.85 7.01 -5.50
CA ARG A 34 9.73 6.09 -4.36
C ARG A 34 9.99 6.77 -3.02
N GLN A 35 10.88 7.76 -3.01
CA GLN A 35 11.23 8.51 -1.81
C GLN A 35 10.07 9.40 -1.39
N TRP A 36 9.46 10.09 -2.35
CA TRP A 36 8.25 10.89 -2.13
C TRP A 36 7.10 10.04 -1.57
N ILE A 37 6.86 8.85 -2.14
CA ILE A 37 5.82 7.95 -1.62
C ILE A 37 6.13 7.54 -0.18
N ALA A 38 7.37 7.12 0.10
CA ALA A 38 7.80 6.69 1.43
C ALA A 38 7.62 7.78 2.49
N GLU A 39 7.93 9.03 2.14
CA GLU A 39 7.70 10.21 2.98
C GLU A 39 6.20 10.43 3.26
N LYS A 40 5.33 10.27 2.25
CA LYS A 40 3.88 10.46 2.40
C LYS A 40 3.21 9.42 3.28
N ILE A 41 3.64 8.16 3.20
CA ILE A 41 3.06 7.07 4.02
C ILE A 41 3.84 6.87 5.32
N HIS A 42 4.85 7.70 5.61
CA HIS A 42 5.72 7.56 6.78
C HIS A 42 6.33 6.15 6.93
N ARG A 43 6.72 5.52 5.82
CA ARG A 43 7.37 4.20 5.78
C ARG A 43 8.76 4.28 5.16
N SER A 44 9.51 3.19 5.26
CA SER A 44 10.81 3.09 4.60
C SER A 44 10.67 2.96 3.08
N VAL A 45 11.66 3.47 2.33
CA VAL A 45 11.74 3.27 0.87
C VAL A 45 11.78 1.78 0.50
N ARG A 46 12.34 0.94 1.38
CA ARG A 46 12.36 -0.51 1.23
C ARG A 46 10.94 -1.08 1.24
N PHE A 47 10.07 -0.64 2.15
CA PHE A 47 8.66 -1.04 2.16
C PHE A 47 8.00 -0.76 0.81
N VAL A 48 8.12 0.48 0.30
CA VAL A 48 7.56 0.87 -1.02
C VAL A 48 8.13 0.01 -2.16
N THR A 49 9.42 -0.33 -2.10
CA THR A 49 10.09 -1.15 -3.13
C THR A 49 9.64 -2.60 -3.11
N ASP A 50 9.51 -3.20 -1.93
CA ASP A 50 9.05 -4.58 -1.75
C ASP A 50 7.59 -4.72 -2.19
N TRP A 51 6.76 -3.70 -1.97
CA TRP A 51 5.38 -3.65 -2.46
C TRP A 51 5.27 -3.45 -3.97
N ARG A 52 6.15 -2.65 -4.58
CA ARG A 52 6.12 -2.40 -6.04
C ARG A 52 6.36 -3.67 -6.89
N LYS A 53 6.96 -4.71 -6.32
CA LYS A 53 7.17 -6.01 -6.99
C LYS A 53 5.90 -6.86 -7.08
N LYS A 54 4.84 -6.51 -6.32
CA LYS A 54 3.56 -7.21 -6.36
C LYS A 54 2.69 -6.65 -7.49
N GLN A 55 1.96 -7.52 -8.16
CA GLN A 55 1.03 -7.13 -9.23
C GLN A 55 -0.22 -6.45 -8.62
N TYR A 56 -0.89 -5.61 -9.43
CA TYR A 56 -2.05 -4.79 -9.02
C TYR A 56 -3.21 -5.63 -8.44
N ASP A 57 -3.39 -6.84 -8.95
CA ASP A 57 -4.36 -7.85 -8.51
C ASP A 57 -4.08 -8.40 -7.10
N GLN A 58 -2.82 -8.42 -6.67
CA GLN A 58 -2.41 -8.83 -5.32
C GLN A 58 -2.61 -7.74 -4.26
N CYS A 59 -3.05 -6.57 -4.69
CA CYS A 59 -3.18 -5.40 -3.82
C CYS A 59 -4.59 -5.10 -3.37
N PHE A 60 -5.61 -5.62 -4.06
CA PHE A 60 -6.94 -5.68 -3.48
C PHE A 60 -6.86 -6.66 -2.32
N ALA A 61 -7.21 -6.20 -1.12
CA ALA A 61 -7.43 -7.10 0.00
C ALA A 61 -8.42 -8.15 -0.48
N ASN A 62 -7.95 -9.37 -0.67
CA ASN A 62 -8.79 -10.48 -1.05
C ASN A 62 -9.65 -10.79 0.19
N TYR A 63 -10.73 -10.04 0.37
CA TYR A 63 -11.67 -10.21 1.49
C TYR A 63 -12.33 -11.60 1.48
N SER A 64 -12.17 -12.36 0.39
CA SER A 64 -12.45 -13.80 0.31
C SER A 64 -11.84 -14.62 1.45
N ASN A 65 -10.73 -14.15 2.03
CA ASN A 65 -10.01 -14.81 3.12
C ASN A 65 -9.99 -13.99 4.43
N ALA A 66 -10.66 -12.84 4.50
CA ALA A 66 -10.69 -11.98 5.68
C ALA A 66 -12.08 -12.01 6.34
N GLY A 67 -12.40 -13.11 7.01
CA GLY A 67 -13.59 -13.25 7.87
C GLY A 67 -14.44 -14.48 7.56
N PRO A 68 -15.09 -15.10 8.57
CA PRO A 68 -15.86 -16.31 8.37
C PRO A 68 -17.03 -16.03 7.43
N LYS A 69 -17.24 -16.91 6.45
CA LYS A 69 -18.41 -16.88 5.56
C LYS A 69 -19.67 -16.67 6.41
N LEU A 70 -20.30 -15.51 6.30
CA LEU A 70 -21.68 -15.33 6.73
C LEU A 70 -22.52 -16.30 5.89
N LYS A 71 -22.93 -17.41 6.52
CA LYS A 71 -23.92 -18.32 5.95
C LYS A 71 -25.24 -17.55 5.91
N LEU A 72 -25.74 -17.30 4.70
CA LEU A 72 -27.16 -17.05 4.46
C LEU A 72 -27.94 -18.33 4.74
#